data_AF-A0AAU8CFU4-F1
#
_entry.id   AF-A0AAU8CFU4-F1
#
_cell.length_a   1.000
_cell.length_b   1.000
_cell.length_c   1.000
_cell.angle_alpha   90.00
_cell.angle_beta   90.00
_cell.angle_gamma   90.00
#
_symmetry.space_group_name_H-M   'P 1'
#
loop_
_entity.id
_entity.type
_entity.pdbx_description
1 polymer ?
#
loop_
_entity_poly.entity_id
_entity_poly.type
_entity_poly.pdbx_seq_one_letter_code
_entity_poly.pdbx_strand_id
1 'polypeptide(L)'
;MGVRDLLAGAKIDLRRLLSAWRTIVFSRQTDEYSVQDRWHPGSPGAKLAFWAWSILGVVLIGVVYPFAALGFWTRYVGRQIDRIVAGLGVLVIIAAMAVLWGGLTALAWDRLPTTGFRAVLAASVVATASVGLSWVFARYGSRRLTLVFAYPFAVAAIFVPPVTAALFSPAIGAGLLSESELFAEWLLNNVVIGGLSTTIRQQFELAGLAFIGMWFGFAVPVGWALALLVSLANLIRPRTRRNPQQ
;
A
#
# COMPACT_ATOMS: atom_id res chain seq x y z
N MET A 1 -17.41 8.74 -15.18
CA MET A 1 -16.18 8.66 -15.99
C MET A 1 -16.25 7.37 -16.77
N GLY A 2 -16.31 7.42 -18.10
CA GLY A 2 -16.57 6.23 -18.91
C GLY A 2 -15.33 5.35 -19.08
N VAL A 3 -15.51 4.06 -19.38
CA VAL A 3 -14.42 3.13 -19.70
C VAL A 3 -13.53 3.67 -20.84
N ARG A 4 -14.13 4.37 -21.80
CA ARG A 4 -13.42 5.01 -22.92
C ARG A 4 -12.47 6.12 -22.46
N ASP A 5 -12.85 6.91 -21.46
CA ASP A 5 -12.01 7.99 -20.91
C ASP A 5 -10.81 7.41 -20.16
N LEU A 6 -11.01 6.29 -19.45
CA LEU A 6 -9.95 5.57 -18.76
C LEU A 6 -8.94 4.98 -19.75
N LEU A 7 -9.42 4.36 -20.83
CA LEU A 7 -8.56 3.81 -21.88
C LEU A 7 -7.81 4.91 -22.63
N ALA A 8 -8.46 6.05 -22.90
CA ALA A 8 -7.82 7.20 -23.52
C ALA A 8 -6.71 7.78 -22.64
N GLY A 9 -6.97 7.96 -21.34
CA GLY A 9 -5.97 8.39 -20.36
C GLY A 9 -4.81 7.41 -20.26
N ALA A 10 -5.10 6.11 -20.16
CA ALA A 10 -4.07 5.06 -20.09
C ALA A 10 -3.18 5.04 -21.33
N LYS A 11 -3.76 5.19 -22.52
CA LYS A 11 -3.03 5.26 -23.78
C LYS A 11 -2.08 6.46 -23.82
N ILE A 12 -2.50 7.61 -23.29
CA ILE A 12 -1.66 8.82 -23.21
C ILE A 12 -0.49 8.57 -22.27
N ASP A 13 -0.75 8.03 -21.08
CA ASP A 13 0.28 7.76 -20.08
C ASP A 13 1.30 6.72 -20.59
N LEU A 14 0.84 5.62 -21.21
CA LEU A 14 1.69 4.58 -21.77
C LEU A 14 2.61 5.12 -22.88
N ARG A 15 2.08 5.96 -23.76
CA ARG A 15 2.86 6.62 -24.83
C ARG A 15 3.91 7.54 -24.25
N ARG A 16 3.57 8.30 -23.21
CA ARG A 16 4.49 9.23 -22.55
C ARG A 16 5.63 8.48 -21.84
N LEU A 17 5.30 7.38 -21.15
CA LEU A 17 6.29 6.52 -20.51
C LEU A 17 7.22 5.86 -21.52
N LEU A 18 6.67 5.33 -22.62
CA LEU A 18 7.47 4.71 -23.66
C LEU A 18 8.38 5.74 -24.35
N SER A 19 7.91 6.98 -24.54
CA SER A 19 8.77 8.05 -25.05
C SER A 19 9.90 8.39 -24.08
N ALA A 20 9.62 8.51 -22.78
CA ALA A 20 10.63 8.80 -21.76
C ALA A 20 11.66 7.66 -21.64
N TRP A 21 11.21 6.41 -21.72
CA TRP A 21 12.08 5.22 -21.75
C TRP A 21 13.03 5.23 -22.95
N ARG A 22 12.52 5.57 -24.13
CA ARG A 22 13.33 5.65 -25.35
C ARG A 22 14.39 6.75 -25.26
N THR A 23 14.07 7.88 -24.64
CA THR A 23 15.01 9.00 -24.48
C THR A 23 16.19 8.72 -23.56
N ILE A 24 16.15 7.66 -22.73
CA ILE A 24 17.27 7.26 -21.86
C ILE A 24 18.50 6.84 -22.68
N VAL A 25 18.29 6.05 -23.74
CA VAL A 25 19.37 5.49 -24.57
C VAL A 25 19.44 6.19 -25.93
N PHE A 26 18.28 6.54 -26.48
CA PHE A 26 18.17 7.23 -27.76
C PHE A 26 17.59 8.62 -27.50
N SER A 27 18.44 9.52 -26.99
CA SER A 27 18.06 10.91 -26.82
C SER A 27 17.65 11.48 -28.18
N ARG A 28 16.41 11.99 -28.26
CA ARG A 28 16.04 12.85 -29.38
C ARG A 28 16.70 14.18 -29.09
N GLN A 29 17.79 14.49 -29.78
CA GLN A 29 18.24 15.88 -29.86
C GLN A 29 17.07 16.65 -30.47
N THR A 30 16.41 17.43 -29.63
CA THR A 30 15.32 18.31 -30.04
C THR A 30 15.99 19.66 -30.14
N ASP A 31 16.76 19.86 -31.22
CA ASP A 31 17.28 21.19 -31.50
C ASP A 31 16.07 22.07 -31.82
N GLU A 32 15.90 23.12 -31.03
CA GLU A 32 14.75 24.03 -31.04
C GLU A 32 14.60 24.80 -32.36
N TYR A 33 15.54 24.62 -33.30
CA TYR A 33 15.60 25.26 -34.61
C TYR A 33 15.59 24.31 -35.82
N SER A 34 15.54 22.97 -35.65
CA SER A 34 15.46 22.06 -36.81
C SER A 34 14.05 21.54 -37.03
N VAL A 35 13.37 22.06 -38.07
CA VAL A 35 12.02 21.66 -38.49
C VAL A 35 11.97 20.21 -39.03
N GLN A 36 13.12 19.54 -39.14
CA GLN A 36 13.26 18.18 -39.68
C GLN A 36 14.35 17.36 -38.97
N ASP A 37 14.27 17.12 -37.65
CA ASP A 37 15.07 16.06 -37.02
C ASP A 37 14.21 14.89 -36.54
N ARG A 38 13.84 14.04 -37.51
CA ARG A 38 13.50 12.65 -37.21
C ARG A 38 14.81 11.86 -37.24
N TRP A 39 15.25 11.39 -36.08
CA TRP A 39 16.32 10.38 -35.97
C TRP A 39 16.07 9.26 -36.99
N HIS A 40 16.88 9.23 -38.06
CA HIS A 40 16.91 8.16 -39.05
C HIS A 40 18.11 7.26 -38.73
N PRO A 41 17.89 6.05 -38.21
CA PRO A 41 18.99 5.12 -38.03
C PRO A 41 19.54 4.72 -39.39
N GLY A 42 20.70 5.26 -39.75
CA GLY A 42 21.39 4.92 -40.99
C GLY A 42 21.93 3.48 -41.02
N SER A 43 22.14 2.85 -39.85
CA SER A 43 22.70 1.50 -39.74
C SER A 43 21.65 0.43 -39.32
N PRO A 44 21.69 -0.78 -39.89
CA PRO A 44 20.82 -1.90 -39.50
C PRO A 44 20.93 -2.25 -38.00
N GLY A 45 22.13 -2.14 -37.43
CA GLY A 45 22.39 -2.40 -36.01
C GLY A 45 21.69 -1.39 -35.10
N ALA A 46 21.65 -0.10 -35.46
CA ALA A 46 20.94 0.91 -34.69
C ALA A 46 19.42 0.70 -34.72
N LYS A 47 18.87 0.22 -35.84
CA LYS A 47 17.44 -0.17 -35.94
C LYS A 47 17.12 -1.33 -35.00
N LEU A 48 17.96 -2.37 -34.99
CA LEU A 48 17.75 -3.54 -34.14
C LEU A 48 17.83 -3.16 -32.64
N ALA A 49 18.84 -2.37 -32.26
CA ALA A 49 18.99 -1.89 -30.88
C ALA A 49 17.80 -1.02 -30.44
N PHE A 50 17.29 -0.16 -31.32
CA PHE A 50 16.12 0.67 -31.04
C PHE A 50 14.85 -0.18 -30.82
N TRP A 51 14.62 -1.20 -31.66
CA TRP A 51 13.49 -2.09 -31.51
C TRP A 51 13.60 -2.98 -30.28
N ALA A 52 14.79 -3.55 -30.01
CA ALA A 52 15.04 -4.34 -28.81
C ALA A 52 14.80 -3.52 -27.53
N TRP A 53 15.34 -2.29 -27.47
CA TRP A 53 15.13 -1.37 -26.34
C TRP A 53 13.66 -0.95 -26.19
N SER A 54 12.97 -0.76 -27.31
CA SER A 54 11.54 -0.44 -27.32
C SER A 54 10.67 -1.59 -26.83
N ILE A 55 10.95 -2.82 -27.27
CA ILE A 55 10.23 -4.03 -26.83
C ILE A 55 10.44 -4.22 -25.34
N LEU A 56 11.68 -4.10 -24.86
CA LEU A 56 11.99 -4.16 -23.43
C LEU A 56 11.24 -3.09 -22.64
N GLY A 57 11.17 -1.86 -23.17
CA GLY A 57 10.36 -0.79 -22.60
C GLY A 57 8.87 -1.11 -22.55
N VAL A 58 8.29 -1.66 -23.63
CA VAL A 58 6.87 -2.04 -23.68
C VAL A 58 6.56 -3.14 -22.66
N VAL A 59 7.39 -4.18 -22.57
CA VAL A 59 7.21 -5.27 -21.61
C VAL A 59 7.30 -4.73 -20.18
N LEU A 60 8.36 -3.96 -19.88
CA LEU A 60 8.56 -3.39 -18.55
C LEU A 60 7.42 -2.45 -18.15
N ILE A 61 7.02 -1.54 -19.04
CA ILE A 61 5.89 -0.62 -18.79
C ILE A 61 4.58 -1.40 -18.65
N GLY A 62 4.36 -2.44 -19.46
CA GLY A 62 3.18 -3.30 -19.37
C GLY A 62 3.05 -4.00 -18.00
N VAL A 63 4.18 -4.40 -17.41
CA VAL A 63 4.23 -4.97 -16.06
C VAL A 63 4.04 -3.89 -14.99
N VAL A 64 4.70 -2.73 -15.12
CA VAL A 64 4.71 -1.65 -14.12
C VAL A 64 3.39 -0.85 -14.10
N TYR A 65 2.70 -0.74 -15.23
CA TYR A 65 1.52 0.12 -15.38
C TYR A 65 0.30 -0.32 -14.53
N PRO A 66 -0.06 -1.61 -14.42
CA PRO A 66 -1.08 -2.07 -13.48
C PRO A 66 -0.79 -1.65 -12.04
N PHE A 67 0.47 -1.74 -11.60
CA PHE A 67 0.90 -1.29 -10.28
C PHE A 67 0.77 0.22 -10.11
N ALA A 68 1.11 1.00 -11.15
CA ALA A 68 0.87 2.43 -11.16
C ALA A 68 -0.63 2.78 -11.07
N ALA A 69 -1.49 2.03 -11.76
CA ALA A 69 -2.95 2.18 -11.69
C ALA A 69 -3.49 1.93 -10.27
N LEU A 70 -2.99 0.90 -9.60
CA LEU A 70 -3.27 0.65 -8.18
C LEU A 70 -2.77 1.80 -7.28
N GLY A 71 -1.61 2.37 -7.60
CA GLY A 71 -1.09 3.58 -6.97
C GLY A 71 -1.98 4.82 -7.17
N PHE A 72 -2.57 4.98 -8.35
CA PHE A 72 -3.54 6.04 -8.62
C PHE A 72 -4.83 5.87 -7.84
N TRP A 73 -5.32 4.63 -7.71
CA TRP A 73 -6.49 4.29 -6.91
C TRP A 73 -6.26 4.58 -5.43
N THR A 74 -5.16 4.10 -4.85
CA THR A 74 -4.78 4.40 -3.46
C THR A 74 -4.65 5.90 -3.22
N ARG A 75 -4.09 6.65 -4.17
CA ARG A 75 -4.03 8.12 -4.10
C ARG A 75 -5.40 8.79 -4.23
N TYR A 76 -6.36 8.19 -4.92
CA TYR A 76 -7.73 8.69 -4.99
C TYR A 76 -8.43 8.52 -3.64
N VAL A 77 -8.36 7.32 -3.06
CA VAL A 77 -8.91 7.01 -1.73
C VAL A 77 -8.26 7.91 -0.66
N GLY A 78 -6.93 8.04 -0.67
CA GLY A 78 -6.21 8.93 0.25
C GLY A 78 -6.69 10.39 0.16
N ARG A 79 -6.92 10.92 -1.05
CA ARG A 79 -7.49 12.28 -1.23
C ARG A 79 -8.91 12.42 -0.71
N GLN A 80 -9.69 11.36 -0.70
CA GLN A 80 -11.03 11.39 -0.13
C GLN A 80 -10.96 11.43 1.40
N ILE A 81 -10.06 10.63 1.98
CA ILE A 81 -9.78 10.63 3.41
C ILE A 81 -9.22 11.99 3.86
N ASP A 82 -8.23 12.54 3.14
CA ASP A 82 -7.64 13.86 3.45
C ASP A 82 -8.70 14.97 3.47
N ARG A 83 -9.69 14.91 2.56
CA ARG A 83 -10.80 15.87 2.53
C ARG A 83 -11.72 15.73 3.74
N ILE A 84 -12.05 14.50 4.12
CA ILE A 84 -12.85 14.21 5.32
C ILE A 84 -12.10 14.70 6.56
N VAL A 85 -10.80 14.41 6.64
CA VAL A 85 -9.91 14.84 7.72
C VAL A 85 -9.79 16.36 7.80
N ALA A 86 -9.66 17.05 6.66
CA ALA A 86 -9.60 18.51 6.62
C ALA A 86 -10.93 19.17 7.02
N GLY A 87 -12.07 18.52 6.72
CA GLY A 87 -13.40 19.03 7.04
C GLY A 87 -13.84 18.78 8.48
N LEU A 88 -13.67 17.56 8.99
CA LEU A 88 -14.10 17.17 10.35
C LEU A 88 -13.02 17.41 11.42
N GLY A 89 -11.75 17.38 11.04
CA GLY A 89 -10.63 17.34 11.98
C GLY A 89 -10.37 15.92 12.50
N VAL A 90 -9.10 15.53 12.60
CA VAL A 90 -8.72 14.17 13.05
C VAL A 90 -9.19 13.85 14.46
N LEU A 91 -9.19 14.82 15.37
CA LEU A 91 -9.66 14.58 16.74
C LEU A 91 -11.15 14.18 16.76
N VAL A 92 -11.97 14.78 15.88
CA VAL A 92 -13.39 14.41 15.76
C VAL A 92 -13.53 13.01 15.19
N ILE A 93 -12.70 12.63 14.22
CA ILE A 93 -12.71 11.28 13.65
C ILE A 93 -12.29 10.25 14.71
N ILE A 94 -11.24 10.52 15.48
CA ILE A 94 -10.79 9.63 16.56
C ILE A 94 -11.87 9.53 17.64
N ALA A 95 -12.48 10.64 18.05
CA ALA A 95 -13.56 10.65 19.03
C ALA A 95 -14.80 9.87 18.52
N ALA A 96 -15.20 10.09 17.27
CA ALA A 96 -16.31 9.36 16.66
C ALA A 96 -16.01 7.85 16.57
N MET A 97 -14.77 7.48 16.27
CA MET A 97 -14.33 6.09 16.23
C MET A 97 -14.33 5.47 17.63
N ALA A 98 -13.84 6.20 18.63
CA ALA A 98 -13.89 5.77 20.03
C ALA A 98 -15.32 5.60 20.53
N VAL A 99 -16.25 6.49 20.15
CA VAL A 99 -17.67 6.38 20.48
C VAL A 99 -18.32 5.19 19.75
N LEU A 100 -18.05 5.02 18.45
CA LEU A 100 -18.58 3.91 17.66
C LEU A 100 -18.14 2.57 18.24
N TRP A 101 -16.83 2.40 18.49
CA TRP A 101 -16.29 1.17 19.06
C TRP A 101 -16.67 0.99 20.53
N GLY A 102 -16.66 2.05 21.32
CA GLY A 102 -17.10 2.02 22.71
C GLY A 102 -18.58 1.63 22.83
N GLY A 103 -19.43 2.16 21.95
CA GLY A 103 -20.84 1.78 21.83
C GLY A 103 -21.03 0.32 21.39
N LEU A 104 -20.27 -0.14 20.40
CA LEU A 104 -20.24 -1.55 19.99
C LEU A 104 -19.79 -2.48 21.13
N THR A 105 -18.84 -2.03 21.94
CA THR A 105 -18.32 -2.77 23.10
C THR A 105 -19.37 -2.82 24.21
N ALA A 106 -20.10 -1.72 24.46
CA ALA A 106 -21.21 -1.66 25.40
C ALA A 106 -22.41 -2.51 24.95
N LEU A 107 -22.73 -2.55 23.65
CA LEU A 107 -23.75 -3.43 23.08
C LEU A 107 -23.33 -4.92 23.16
N ALA A 108 -22.04 -5.20 22.96
CA ALA A 108 -21.48 -6.53 23.10
C ALA A 108 -21.53 -7.03 24.56
N TRP A 109 -21.39 -6.14 25.55
CA TRP A 109 -21.46 -6.48 26.97
C TRP A 109 -22.75 -7.20 27.36
N ASP A 110 -23.88 -6.79 26.79
CA ASP A 110 -25.20 -7.30 27.17
C ASP A 110 -25.65 -8.52 26.33
N ARG A 111 -25.01 -8.75 25.18
CA ARG A 111 -25.46 -9.74 24.17
C ARG A 111 -24.48 -10.88 23.91
N LEU A 112 -23.21 -10.77 24.30
CA LEU A 112 -22.17 -11.76 24.01
C LEU A 112 -21.60 -12.37 25.30
N PRO A 113 -21.14 -13.65 25.27
CA PRO A 113 -20.36 -14.22 26.35
C PRO A 113 -19.11 -13.35 26.64
N THR A 114 -18.58 -13.41 27.87
CA THR A 114 -17.44 -12.58 28.33
C THR A 114 -16.21 -12.62 27.41
N THR A 115 -16.06 -13.69 26.63
CA THR A 115 -15.06 -13.87 25.58
C THR A 115 -15.26 -12.92 24.38
N GLY A 116 -16.49 -12.77 23.89
CA GLY A 116 -16.83 -11.86 22.80
C GLY A 116 -16.64 -10.38 23.15
N PHE A 117 -16.93 -9.99 24.39
CA PHE A 117 -16.65 -8.64 24.88
C PHE A 117 -15.15 -8.31 24.88
N ARG A 118 -14.32 -9.22 25.42
CA ARG A 118 -12.86 -9.06 25.44
C ARG A 118 -12.26 -8.98 24.02
N ALA A 119 -12.84 -9.74 23.08
CA ALA A 119 -12.47 -9.70 21.67
C ALA A 119 -12.64 -8.30 21.05
N VAL A 120 -13.83 -7.70 21.24
CA VAL A 120 -14.15 -6.38 20.68
C VAL A 120 -13.32 -5.28 21.35
N LEU A 121 -13.13 -5.37 22.68
CA LEU A 121 -12.31 -4.41 23.44
C LEU A 121 -10.85 -4.43 22.99
N ALA A 122 -10.24 -5.62 22.91
CA ALA A 122 -8.84 -5.73 22.48
C ALA A 122 -8.65 -5.26 21.03
N ALA A 123 -9.57 -5.63 20.14
CA ALA A 123 -9.56 -5.20 18.75
C ALA A 123 -9.68 -3.67 18.62
N SER A 124 -10.58 -3.03 19.37
CA SER A 124 -10.80 -1.58 19.29
C SER A 124 -9.60 -0.78 19.79
N VAL A 125 -8.94 -1.22 20.86
CA VAL A 125 -7.70 -0.61 21.36
C VAL A 125 -6.59 -0.70 20.30
N VAL A 126 -6.37 -1.88 19.71
CA VAL A 126 -5.34 -2.09 18.69
C VAL A 126 -5.63 -1.28 17.42
N ALA A 127 -6.89 -1.23 17.00
CA ALA A 127 -7.33 -0.43 15.85
C ALA A 127 -7.02 1.05 16.09
N THR A 128 -7.44 1.58 17.23
CA THR A 128 -7.33 3.00 17.57
C THR A 128 -5.87 3.42 17.71
N ALA A 129 -5.05 2.60 18.39
CA ALA A 129 -3.62 2.84 18.52
C ALA A 129 -2.93 2.86 17.14
N SER A 130 -3.23 1.89 16.28
CA SER A 130 -2.63 1.78 14.94
C SER A 130 -3.00 2.97 14.05
N VAL A 131 -4.27 3.40 14.05
CA VAL A 131 -4.71 4.61 13.33
C VAL A 131 -4.01 5.86 13.87
N GLY A 132 -3.95 5.99 15.20
CA GLY A 132 -3.29 7.11 15.87
C GLY A 132 -1.82 7.22 15.48
N LEU A 133 -1.06 6.12 15.56
CA LEU A 133 0.35 6.09 15.16
C LEU A 133 0.51 6.40 13.67
N SER A 134 -0.30 5.80 12.80
CA SER A 134 -0.28 6.08 11.36
C SER A 134 -0.43 7.58 11.09
N TRP A 135 -1.40 8.22 11.75
CA TRP A 135 -1.64 9.64 11.62
C TRP A 135 -0.48 10.49 12.13
N VAL A 136 0.09 10.17 13.30
CA VAL A 136 1.24 10.89 13.86
C VAL A 136 2.40 10.88 12.87
N PHE A 137 2.76 9.70 12.33
CA PHE A 137 3.83 9.59 11.34
C PHE A 137 3.51 10.27 10.00
N ALA A 138 2.24 10.34 9.61
CA ALA A 138 1.82 11.11 8.44
C ALA A 138 1.93 12.63 8.68
N ARG A 139 1.67 13.11 9.90
CA ARG A 139 1.65 14.54 10.24
C ARG A 139 3.03 15.19 10.28
N TYR A 140 4.08 14.45 10.60
CA TYR A 140 5.45 14.98 10.61
C TYR A 140 5.96 15.47 9.24
N GLY A 141 5.21 15.27 8.15
CA GLY A 141 5.49 15.86 6.84
C GLY A 141 6.70 15.27 6.10
N SER A 142 7.46 14.40 6.76
CA SER A 142 8.58 13.66 6.17
C SER A 142 8.07 12.54 5.27
N ARG A 143 8.35 12.63 3.97
CA ARG A 143 8.04 11.57 3.00
C ARG A 143 8.59 10.21 3.45
N ARG A 144 9.77 10.18 4.09
CA ARG A 144 10.37 8.92 4.58
C ARG A 144 9.57 8.33 5.74
N LEU A 145 9.17 9.14 6.72
CA LEU A 145 8.39 8.65 7.87
C LEU A 145 7.01 8.14 7.44
N THR A 146 6.36 8.82 6.50
CA THR A 146 5.08 8.35 5.98
C THR A 146 5.23 7.00 5.26
N LEU A 147 6.24 6.86 4.39
CA LEU A 147 6.46 5.61 3.65
C LEU A 147 6.86 4.44 4.57
N VAL A 148 7.73 4.68 5.56
CA VAL A 148 8.29 3.63 6.42
C VAL A 148 7.33 3.21 7.52
N PHE A 149 6.60 4.15 8.13
CA PHE A 149 5.78 3.87 9.32
C PHE A 149 4.28 4.09 9.10
N ALA A 150 3.87 5.18 8.46
CA ALA A 150 2.43 5.49 8.38
C ALA A 150 1.64 4.44 7.57
N TYR A 151 2.19 3.96 6.44
CA TYR A 151 1.54 2.92 5.64
C TYR A 151 1.43 1.58 6.38
N PRO A 152 2.50 1.03 6.98
CA PRO A 152 2.39 -0.17 7.83
C PRO A 152 1.36 -0.07 8.94
N PHE A 153 1.32 1.05 9.68
CA PHE A 153 0.32 1.23 10.73
C PHE A 153 -1.11 1.40 10.20
N ALA A 154 -1.28 1.99 9.01
CA ALA A 154 -2.59 2.07 8.36
C ALA A 154 -3.09 0.68 7.94
N VAL A 155 -2.20 -0.18 7.41
CA VAL A 155 -2.53 -1.57 7.09
C VAL A 155 -2.82 -2.34 8.37
N ALA A 156 -2.00 -2.17 9.42
CA ALA A 156 -2.19 -2.82 10.70
C ALA A 156 -3.56 -2.47 11.33
N ALA A 157 -3.99 -1.21 11.24
CA ALA A 157 -5.29 -0.77 11.71
C ALA A 157 -6.49 -1.48 11.06
N ILE A 158 -6.31 -2.04 9.85
CA ILE A 158 -7.36 -2.76 9.13
C ILE A 158 -7.33 -4.25 9.48
N PHE A 159 -6.14 -4.86 9.49
CA PHE A 159 -6.01 -6.33 9.56
C PHE A 159 -5.76 -6.87 10.97
N VAL A 160 -5.10 -6.12 11.84
CA VAL A 160 -4.75 -6.59 13.20
C VAL A 160 -5.98 -6.64 14.14
N PRO A 161 -6.98 -5.74 14.06
CA PRO A 161 -8.14 -5.82 14.94
C PRO A 161 -8.98 -7.10 14.77
N PRO A 162 -9.36 -7.55 13.55
CA PRO A 162 -10.08 -8.82 13.37
C PRO A 162 -9.30 -10.03 13.90
N VAL A 163 -7.99 -10.05 13.65
CA VAL A 163 -7.05 -11.08 14.12
C VAL A 163 -6.98 -11.10 15.65
N THR A 164 -6.93 -9.91 16.27
CA THR A 164 -6.95 -9.76 17.73
C THR A 164 -8.28 -10.27 18.30
N ALA A 165 -9.41 -9.98 17.66
CA ALA A 165 -10.71 -10.48 18.08
C ALA A 165 -10.80 -12.02 17.99
N ALA A 166 -10.19 -12.62 16.96
CA ALA A 166 -10.19 -14.08 16.77
C ALA A 166 -9.50 -14.84 17.91
N LEU A 167 -8.50 -14.25 18.56
CA LEU A 167 -7.81 -14.84 19.72
C LEU A 167 -8.72 -15.00 20.95
N PHE A 168 -9.78 -14.19 21.04
CA PHE A 168 -10.71 -14.22 22.16
C PHE A 168 -12.05 -14.89 21.81
N SER A 169 -12.30 -15.22 20.54
CA SER A 169 -13.57 -15.82 20.08
C SER A 169 -13.35 -17.20 19.46
N PRO A 170 -13.81 -18.30 20.10
CA PRO A 170 -13.69 -19.65 19.55
C PRO A 170 -14.34 -19.82 18.17
N ALA A 171 -15.45 -19.10 17.92
CA ALA A 171 -16.19 -19.16 16.66
C ALA A 171 -15.43 -18.57 15.46
N ILE A 172 -14.57 -17.57 15.71
CA ILE A 172 -13.72 -16.94 14.67
C ILE A 172 -12.35 -17.62 14.64
N GLY A 173 -11.83 -18.03 15.80
CA GLY A 173 -10.51 -18.64 15.96
C GLY A 173 -10.38 -20.02 15.32
N ALA A 174 -11.42 -20.86 15.32
CA ALA A 174 -11.31 -22.24 14.87
C ALA A 174 -10.87 -22.41 13.40
N GLY A 175 -11.29 -21.51 12.50
CA GLY A 175 -10.84 -21.51 11.11
C GLY A 175 -9.64 -20.59 10.86
N LEU A 176 -9.65 -19.38 11.42
CA LEU A 176 -8.65 -18.37 11.12
C LEU A 176 -7.28 -18.69 11.74
N LEU A 177 -7.24 -19.25 12.96
CA LEU A 177 -5.97 -19.55 13.64
C LEU A 177 -5.26 -20.72 12.96
N SER A 178 -5.97 -21.79 12.64
CA SER A 178 -5.39 -22.97 11.98
C SER A 178 -4.87 -22.66 10.58
N GLU A 179 -5.63 -21.93 9.76
CA GLU A 179 -5.18 -21.52 8.41
C GLU A 179 -4.00 -20.54 8.48
N SER A 180 -3.98 -19.66 9.48
CA SER A 180 -2.86 -18.72 9.69
C SER A 180 -1.59 -19.45 10.15
N GLU A 181 -1.70 -20.50 10.97
CA GLU A 181 -0.57 -21.34 11.37
C GLU A 181 0.00 -22.09 10.17
N LEU A 182 -0.85 -22.70 9.33
CA LEU A 182 -0.42 -23.37 8.10
C LEU A 182 0.27 -22.40 7.13
N PHE A 183 -0.26 -21.20 6.98
CA PHE A 183 0.36 -20.17 6.15
C PHE A 183 1.71 -19.70 6.73
N ALA A 184 1.80 -19.54 8.06
CA ALA A 184 3.04 -19.18 8.73
C ALA A 184 4.11 -20.27 8.55
N GLU A 185 3.75 -21.54 8.73
CA GLU A 185 4.63 -22.68 8.48
C GLU A 185 5.09 -22.75 7.02
N TRP A 186 4.18 -22.53 6.07
CA TRP A 186 4.51 -22.47 4.66
C TRP A 186 5.51 -21.35 4.37
N LEU A 187 5.31 -20.16 4.93
CA LEU A 187 6.19 -19.01 4.75
C LEU A 187 7.58 -19.28 5.35
N LEU A 188 7.63 -19.86 6.55
CA LEU A 188 8.86 -20.26 7.23
C LEU A 188 9.63 -21.34 6.46
N ASN A 189 8.93 -22.23 5.76
CA ASN A 189 9.56 -23.32 5.01
C ASN A 189 10.01 -22.91 3.60
N ASN A 190 9.32 -21.96 2.96
CA ASN A 190 9.56 -21.63 1.55
C ASN A 190 10.21 -20.27 1.31
N VAL A 191 10.02 -19.30 2.22
CA VAL A 191 10.44 -17.90 2.02
C VAL A 191 11.57 -17.50 2.98
N VAL A 192 11.56 -18.01 4.21
CA VAL A 192 12.61 -17.71 5.19
C VAL A 192 13.83 -18.60 4.95
N ILE A 193 14.86 -18.03 4.31
CA ILE A 193 16.11 -18.74 4.01
C ILE A 193 17.08 -18.58 5.19
N GLY A 194 17.57 -19.69 5.74
CA GLY A 194 18.58 -19.72 6.82
C GLY A 194 18.05 -20.02 8.22
N GLY A 195 18.92 -20.02 9.24
CA GLY A 195 18.63 -20.41 10.62
C GLY A 195 17.67 -19.50 11.42
N LEU A 196 17.12 -18.46 10.80
CA LEU A 196 16.06 -17.65 11.40
C LEU A 196 14.77 -18.46 11.62
N SER A 197 14.51 -19.48 10.79
CA SER A 197 13.32 -20.32 10.93
C SER A 197 13.32 -21.15 12.21
N THR A 198 14.49 -21.63 12.64
CA THR A 198 14.63 -22.38 13.90
C THR A 198 14.58 -21.46 15.11
N THR A 199 15.17 -20.26 15.04
CA THR A 199 15.06 -19.25 16.11
C THR A 199 13.63 -18.77 16.31
N ILE A 200 12.89 -18.51 15.22
CA ILE A 200 11.47 -18.12 15.29
C ILE A 200 10.65 -19.27 15.88
N ARG A 201 10.81 -20.52 15.40
CA ARG A 201 10.08 -21.68 15.95
C ARG A 201 10.41 -21.98 17.42
N GLN A 202 11.62 -21.70 17.89
CA GLN A 202 12.04 -21.96 19.28
C GLN A 202 11.54 -20.88 20.26
N GLN A 203 11.35 -19.64 19.79
CA GLN A 203 10.99 -18.51 20.64
C GLN A 203 9.54 -18.06 20.49
N PHE A 204 8.87 -18.39 19.37
CA PHE A 204 7.47 -18.07 19.12
C PHE A 204 6.59 -19.33 19.21
N GLU A 205 5.91 -19.51 20.34
CA GLU A 205 4.61 -20.17 20.30
C GLU A 205 3.62 -19.21 19.62
N LEU A 206 2.89 -19.66 18.61
CA LEU A 206 1.85 -18.87 17.93
C LEU A 206 0.60 -18.73 18.82
N ALA A 207 0.77 -18.17 20.02
CA ALA A 207 -0.30 -17.93 20.98
C ALA A 207 -0.34 -16.44 21.37
N GLY A 208 -1.55 -15.87 21.38
CA GLY A 208 -1.81 -14.52 21.90
C GLY A 208 -1.02 -13.40 21.19
N LEU A 209 -0.12 -12.73 21.92
CA LEU A 209 0.64 -11.57 21.43
C LEU A 209 1.59 -11.89 20.28
N ALA A 210 2.14 -13.11 20.24
CA ALA A 210 2.98 -13.59 19.16
C ALA A 210 2.23 -13.61 17.82
N PHE A 211 0.96 -14.03 17.84
CA PHE A 211 0.08 -14.05 16.67
C PHE A 211 -0.23 -12.64 16.16
N ILE A 212 -0.48 -11.69 17.07
CA ILE A 212 -0.66 -10.26 16.74
C ILE A 212 0.63 -9.69 16.14
N GLY A 213 1.79 -10.01 16.73
CA GLY A 213 3.10 -9.59 16.25
C GLY A 213 3.42 -10.10 14.84
N MET A 214 3.05 -11.35 14.53
CA MET A 214 3.19 -11.94 13.19
C MET A 214 2.35 -11.17 12.16
N TRP A 215 1.06 -10.93 12.44
CA TRP A 215 0.19 -10.19 11.53
C TRP A 215 0.60 -8.73 11.36
N PHE A 216 1.12 -8.10 12.42
CA PHE A 216 1.78 -6.80 12.31
C PHE A 216 3.03 -6.88 11.42
N GLY A 217 3.83 -7.93 11.58
CA GLY A 217 4.97 -8.25 10.72
C GLY A 217 4.60 -8.35 9.24
N PHE A 218 3.42 -8.89 8.90
CA PHE A 218 2.88 -8.90 7.54
C PHE A 218 2.34 -7.54 7.07
N ALA A 219 1.80 -6.73 7.99
CA ALA A 219 1.33 -5.39 7.66
C ALA A 219 2.46 -4.47 7.19
N VAL A 220 3.70 -4.70 7.67
CA VAL A 220 4.90 -3.93 7.26
C VAL A 220 5.22 -4.04 5.77
N PRO A 221 5.51 -5.23 5.20
CA PRO A 221 5.82 -5.36 3.77
C PRO A 221 4.63 -4.96 2.89
N VAL A 222 3.39 -5.24 3.31
CA VAL A 222 2.20 -4.78 2.58
C VAL A 222 2.11 -3.26 2.57
N GLY A 223 2.33 -2.62 3.72
CA GLY A 223 2.40 -1.16 3.84
C GLY A 223 3.48 -0.56 2.93
N TRP A 224 4.66 -1.16 2.88
CA TRP A 224 5.74 -0.74 1.99
C TRP A 224 5.41 -0.94 0.51
N ALA A 225 4.72 -2.04 0.15
CA ALA A 225 4.24 -2.25 -1.19
C ALA A 225 3.29 -1.11 -1.61
N LEU A 226 2.30 -0.76 -0.78
CA LEU A 226 1.40 0.37 -1.04
C LEU A 226 2.16 1.70 -1.17
N ALA A 227 3.12 1.95 -0.27
CA ALA A 227 3.99 3.12 -0.30
C ALA A 227 4.80 3.22 -1.61
N LEU A 228 5.28 2.09 -2.13
CA LEU A 228 5.98 1.98 -3.40
C LEU A 228 5.05 2.25 -4.59
N LEU A 229 3.85 1.66 -4.60
CA LEU A 229 2.83 1.91 -5.64
C LEU A 229 2.46 3.40 -5.71
N VAL A 230 2.24 4.04 -4.57
CA VAL A 230 1.94 5.48 -4.52
C VAL A 230 3.14 6.31 -4.98
N SER A 231 4.36 5.92 -4.62
CA SER A 231 5.58 6.59 -5.09
C SER A 231 5.75 6.48 -6.61
N LEU A 232 5.47 5.30 -7.19
CA LEU A 232 5.48 5.06 -8.63
C LEU A 232 4.43 5.89 -9.35
N ALA A 233 3.20 5.94 -8.82
CA ALA A 233 2.13 6.78 -9.36
C ALA A 233 2.52 8.27 -9.37
N ASN A 234 3.18 8.75 -8.30
CA ASN A 234 3.66 10.13 -8.24
C ASN A 234 4.83 10.40 -9.20
N LEU A 235 5.65 9.40 -9.53
CA LEU A 235 6.71 9.53 -10.52
C LEU A 235 6.14 9.66 -11.94
N ILE A 236 5.14 8.85 -12.28
CA ILE A 236 4.49 8.85 -13.60
C ILE A 236 3.67 10.12 -13.82
N ARG A 237 2.94 10.55 -12.78
CA ARG A 237 2.15 11.78 -12.81
C ARG A 237 2.48 12.68 -11.62
N PRO A 238 3.56 13.48 -11.74
CA PRO A 238 3.95 14.44 -10.72
C PRO A 238 2.80 15.36 -10.38
N ARG A 239 2.64 15.68 -9.09
CA ARG A 239 1.70 16.71 -8.68
C ARG A 239 2.23 18.04 -9.17
N THR A 240 1.43 18.82 -9.88
CA THR A 240 1.68 20.26 -9.99
C THR A 240 1.62 20.80 -8.57
N ARG A 241 2.76 21.18 -7.98
CA ARG A 241 2.75 21.98 -6.74
C ARG A 241 2.02 23.26 -7.10
N ARG A 242 0.81 23.45 -6.56
CA ARG A 242 0.23 24.79 -6.49
C ARG A 242 1.10 25.55 -5.48
N ASN A 243 1.88 26.52 -5.94
CA ASN A 243 2.58 27.43 -5.05
C ASN A 243 1.51 28.15 -4.20
N PRO A 244 1.66 28.26 -2.87
CA PRO A 244 0.72 28.99 -2.01
C PRO A 244 0.80 30.53 -2.15
N GLN A 245 1.14 31.04 -3.33
CA GLN A 245 1.44 32.45 -3.60
C GLN A 245 0.72 32.95 -4.87
N GLN A 246 -0.51 32.48 -5.12
CA GLN A 246 -1.48 33.11 -6.01
C GLN A 246 -2.88 32.97 -5.41
#